data_AF-A0AAV5AK05-F1
#
_entry.id   AF-A0AAV5AK05-F1
#
_cell.length_a   1.000
_cell.length_b   1.000
_cell.length_c   1.000
_cell.angle_alpha   90.00
_cell.angle_beta   90.00
_cell.angle_gamma   90.00
#
_symmetry.space_group_name_H-M   'P 1'
#
loop_
_entity.id
_entity.type
_entity.pdbx_description
1 polymer ?
#
loop_
_entity_poly.entity_id
_entity_poly.type
_entity_poly.pdbx_seq_one_letter_code
_entity_poly.pdbx_strand_id
1 'polypeptide(L)'
;MRSDPPQAGLYIIRPKDAPGQALLIGPIERIFPPPTVPVRVGDKLIDRWLLKNAKDNTFNVFAGRGNLNDYKWINKVDNALFVSPDKEPDNFRFESAGNGLVTIGIPSKDLLLTLGDEVPQLTFKPANGSSAQRFELIQILRD
;
A
#
# COMPACT_ATOMS: atom_id res chain seq x y z
N MET A 1 -15.40 13.49 -14.81
CA MET A 1 -15.89 12.37 -13.98
C MET A 1 -15.01 12.28 -12.75
N ARG A 2 -15.56 12.46 -11.54
CA ARG A 2 -14.84 12.15 -10.30
C ARG A 2 -14.86 10.62 -10.17
N SER A 3 -13.70 9.98 -10.11
CA SER A 3 -13.61 8.58 -9.71
C SER A 3 -13.92 8.49 -8.22
N ASP A 4 -14.86 7.62 -7.85
CA ASP A 4 -15.20 7.34 -6.47
C ASP A 4 -13.97 6.79 -5.71
N PRO A 5 -13.86 7.02 -4.38
CA PRO A 5 -12.83 6.38 -3.57
C PRO A 5 -12.91 4.85 -3.73
N PRO A 6 -11.78 4.12 -3.57
CA PRO A 6 -11.81 2.68 -3.67
C PRO A 6 -12.74 2.07 -2.62
N GLN A 7 -13.39 0.97 -2.97
CA GLN A 7 -14.20 0.21 -2.03
C GLN A 7 -13.31 -0.76 -1.23
N ALA A 8 -13.80 -1.25 -0.09
CA ALA A 8 -13.16 -2.36 0.59
C ALA A 8 -13.13 -3.60 -0.33
N GLY A 9 -12.01 -4.30 -0.37
CA GLY A 9 -11.82 -5.38 -1.34
C GLY A 9 -10.37 -5.82 -1.49
N LEU A 10 -10.15 -6.79 -2.36
CA LEU A 10 -8.83 -7.32 -2.67
C LEU A 10 -8.28 -6.64 -3.93
N TYR A 11 -7.05 -6.16 -3.88
CA TYR A 11 -6.44 -5.36 -4.94
C TYR A 11 -5.02 -5.81 -5.27
N ILE A 12 -4.62 -5.60 -6.51
CA ILE A 12 -3.21 -5.40 -6.88
C ILE A 12 -2.98 -3.88 -6.91
N ILE A 13 -1.89 -3.42 -6.30
CA ILE A 13 -1.53 -2.00 -6.26
C ILE A 13 -0.27 -1.82 -7.11
N ARG A 14 -0.32 -0.98 -8.14
CA ARG A 14 0.80 -0.74 -9.05
C ARG A 14 1.24 0.72 -9.03
N PRO A 15 2.54 1.03 -8.95
CA PRO A 15 3.01 2.39 -9.16
C PRO A 15 2.82 2.79 -10.63
N LYS A 16 2.42 4.03 -10.89
CA LYS A 16 2.31 4.56 -12.24
C LYS A 16 3.64 4.50 -13.01
N ASP A 17 4.74 4.83 -12.32
CA ASP A 17 6.07 4.97 -12.94
C ASP A 17 6.85 3.65 -13.03
N ALA A 18 6.25 2.54 -12.61
CA ALA A 18 6.85 1.20 -12.71
C ALA A 18 5.86 0.23 -13.40
N PRO A 19 5.57 0.44 -14.70
CA PRO A 19 4.61 -0.40 -15.42
C PRO A 19 5.05 -1.87 -15.42
N GLY A 20 4.08 -2.77 -15.22
CA GLY A 20 4.34 -4.20 -15.07
C GLY A 20 4.82 -4.63 -13.69
N GLN A 21 5.14 -3.68 -12.80
CA GLN A 21 5.49 -3.97 -11.40
C GLN A 21 4.34 -3.66 -10.45
N ALA A 22 4.35 -4.27 -9.28
CA ALA A 22 3.35 -4.09 -8.24
C ALA A 22 3.99 -4.05 -6.85
N LEU A 23 3.21 -3.57 -5.87
CA LEU A 23 3.57 -3.62 -4.47
C LEU A 23 3.60 -5.06 -3.98
N LEU A 24 4.67 -5.41 -3.27
CA LEU A 24 4.90 -6.74 -2.72
C LEU A 24 5.73 -6.69 -1.43
N ILE A 25 5.65 -7.74 -0.63
CA ILE A 25 6.49 -7.98 0.55
C ILE A 25 7.72 -8.82 0.19
N GLY A 26 7.66 -9.56 -0.93
CA GLY A 26 8.71 -10.44 -1.40
C GLY A 26 8.82 -11.74 -0.59
N PRO A 27 9.86 -12.55 -0.82
CA PRO A 27 10.12 -13.71 0.03
C PRO A 27 10.43 -13.24 1.45
N ILE A 28 9.69 -13.79 2.42
CA ILE A 28 9.91 -13.54 3.84
C ILE A 28 10.58 -14.78 4.44
N GLU A 29 11.69 -14.56 5.15
CA GLU A 29 12.35 -15.62 5.89
C GLU A 29 11.42 -16.21 6.96
N ARG A 30 11.35 -17.54 7.03
CA ARG A 30 10.50 -18.25 7.99
C ARG A 30 11.18 -18.33 9.36
N ILE A 31 11.33 -17.18 10.01
CA ILE A 31 11.86 -17.04 11.38
C ILE A 31 10.74 -16.72 12.37
N PHE A 32 10.96 -17.02 13.65
CA PHE A 32 10.00 -16.76 14.72
C PHE A 32 10.60 -15.84 15.80
N PRO A 33 9.94 -14.72 16.16
CA PRO A 33 8.70 -14.20 15.56
C PRO A 33 8.92 -13.71 14.11
N PRO A 34 7.87 -13.67 13.26
CA PRO A 34 8.01 -13.22 11.88
C PRO A 34 8.46 -11.75 11.81
N PRO A 35 9.38 -11.38 10.91
CA PRO A 35 9.98 -10.06 10.91
C PRO A 35 9.01 -9.02 10.35
N THR A 36 9.16 -7.77 10.79
CA THR A 36 8.61 -6.59 10.09
C THR A 36 9.47 -6.32 8.87
N VAL A 37 8.87 -6.25 7.68
CA VAL A 37 9.61 -6.15 6.40
C VAL A 37 9.12 -4.96 5.56
N PRO A 38 9.98 -4.33 4.76
CA PRO A 38 9.59 -3.21 3.92
C PRO A 38 8.66 -3.66 2.79
N VAL A 39 7.70 -2.82 2.41
CA VAL A 39 6.96 -3.00 1.15
C VAL A 39 7.84 -2.51 0.00
N ARG A 40 7.93 -3.31 -1.05
CA ARG A 40 8.78 -3.10 -2.21
C ARG A 40 7.94 -3.07 -3.47
N VAL A 41 8.58 -2.72 -4.58
CA VAL A 41 8.01 -2.86 -5.92
C VAL A 41 8.78 -3.95 -6.68
N GLY A 42 8.06 -4.81 -7.39
CA GLY A 42 8.68 -5.81 -8.27
C GLY A 42 7.67 -6.46 -9.21
N ASP A 43 8.19 -7.32 -10.09
CA ASP A 43 7.48 -7.94 -11.22
C ASP A 43 7.12 -9.42 -10.99
N LYS A 44 7.64 -10.02 -9.91
CA LYS A 44 7.42 -11.42 -9.53
C LYS A 44 6.74 -11.50 -8.17
N LEU A 45 5.94 -12.55 -7.95
CA LEU A 45 5.27 -12.79 -6.67
C LEU A 45 4.40 -11.60 -6.22
N ILE A 46 3.60 -11.06 -7.15
CA ILE A 46 2.72 -9.93 -6.89
C ILE A 46 1.74 -10.28 -5.76
N ASP A 47 1.80 -9.50 -4.69
CA ASP A 47 0.91 -9.67 -3.55
C ASP A 47 -0.48 -9.09 -3.80
N ARG A 48 -1.45 -9.72 -3.14
CA ARG A 48 -2.84 -9.26 -3.11
C ARG A 48 -3.08 -8.56 -1.80
N TRP A 49 -3.52 -7.32 -1.88
CA TRP A 49 -3.72 -6.42 -0.75
C TRP A 49 -5.20 -6.30 -0.45
N LEU A 50 -5.60 -6.72 0.74
CA LEU A 50 -6.96 -6.54 1.23
C LEU A 50 -7.08 -5.16 1.88
N LEU A 51 -7.92 -4.31 1.31
CA LEU A 51 -8.37 -3.05 1.90
C LEU A 51 -9.61 -3.34 2.75
N LYS A 52 -9.55 -3.06 4.05
CA LYS A 52 -10.71 -3.07 4.95
C LYS A 52 -11.04 -1.64 5.38
N ASN A 53 -12.32 -1.31 5.41
CA ASN A 53 -12.79 -0.04 5.96
C ASN A 53 -12.31 0.10 7.42
N ALA A 54 -11.70 1.24 7.71
CA ALA A 54 -11.34 1.68 9.05
C ALA A 54 -12.21 2.90 9.44
N LYS A 55 -11.76 3.70 10.41
CA LYS A 55 -12.46 4.92 10.82
C LYS A 55 -12.30 6.03 9.78
N ASP A 56 -13.21 6.99 9.77
CA ASP A 56 -13.05 8.27 9.07
C ASP A 56 -12.72 8.17 7.56
N ASN A 57 -13.37 7.22 6.85
CA ASN A 57 -13.14 6.95 5.43
C ASN A 57 -11.69 6.57 5.08
N THR A 58 -11.00 5.92 6.01
CA THR A 58 -9.65 5.36 5.80
C THR A 58 -9.70 3.84 5.68
N PHE A 59 -8.57 3.25 5.32
CA PHE A 59 -8.41 1.82 5.14
C PHE A 59 -7.24 1.27 5.93
N ASN A 60 -7.41 0.09 6.50
CA ASN A 60 -6.31 -0.78 6.88
C ASN A 60 -5.99 -1.72 5.72
N VAL A 61 -4.70 -1.96 5.47
CA VAL A 61 -4.22 -2.74 4.33
C VAL A 61 -3.49 -3.98 4.82
N PHE A 62 -3.89 -5.16 4.31
CA PHE A 62 -3.38 -6.46 4.74
C PHE A 62 -2.85 -7.26 3.56
N ALA A 63 -1.70 -7.91 3.71
CA ALA A 63 -1.26 -9.00 2.83
C ALA A 63 -1.90 -10.31 3.34
N GLY A 64 -3.08 -10.67 2.80
CA GLY A 64 -3.82 -11.86 3.20
C GLY A 64 -5.34 -11.69 3.20
N ARG A 65 -6.01 -12.30 4.17
CA ARG A 65 -7.48 -12.28 4.38
C ARG A 65 -7.91 -11.33 5.51
N GLY A 66 -6.98 -10.59 6.08
CA GLY A 66 -7.15 -9.69 7.22
C GLY A 66 -7.37 -10.43 8.54
N ASN A 67 -6.68 -11.54 8.74
CA ASN A 67 -6.59 -12.25 10.02
C ASN A 67 -5.58 -11.56 10.96
N LEU A 68 -5.59 -11.91 12.25
CA LEU A 68 -4.66 -11.38 13.26
C LEU A 68 -3.17 -11.55 12.88
N ASN A 69 -2.84 -12.68 12.24
CA ASN A 69 -1.47 -13.04 11.87
C ASN A 69 -1.08 -12.56 10.46
N ASP A 70 -1.98 -11.87 9.75
CA ASP A 70 -1.67 -11.36 8.42
C ASP A 70 -0.75 -10.13 8.56
N TYR A 71 0.14 -9.99 7.59
CA TYR A 71 1.00 -8.82 7.47
C TYR A 71 0.15 -7.57 7.21
N LYS A 72 0.29 -6.57 8.08
CA LYS A 72 -0.47 -5.32 8.07
C LYS A 72 0.42 -4.15 7.69
N TRP A 73 -0.05 -3.25 6.82
CA TRP A 73 0.68 -2.02 6.51
C TRP A 73 0.85 -1.15 7.76
N ILE A 74 2.08 -0.68 7.97
CA ILE A 74 2.46 0.26 9.01
C ILE A 74 3.40 1.33 8.44
N ASN A 75 3.29 2.55 8.95
CA ASN A 75 4.21 3.65 8.73
C ASN A 75 5.28 3.63 9.84
N LYS A 76 6.51 3.25 9.49
CA LYS A 76 7.62 3.21 10.46
C LYS A 76 8.26 4.60 10.61
N VAL A 77 9.11 4.73 11.63
CA VAL A 77 10.11 5.81 11.76
C VAL A 77 10.83 5.97 10.41
N ASP A 78 11.04 7.23 10.00
CA ASP A 78 11.57 7.67 8.69
C ASP A 78 10.59 7.61 7.51
N ASN A 79 9.29 7.56 7.80
CA ASN A 79 8.21 7.63 6.81
C ASN A 79 8.22 6.51 5.76
N ALA A 80 8.93 5.40 5.98
CA ALA A 80 8.91 4.26 5.07
C ALA A 80 7.67 3.37 5.28
N LEU A 81 7.18 2.75 4.20
CA LEU A 81 6.08 1.78 4.25
C LEU A 81 6.63 0.38 4.56
N PHE A 82 6.13 -0.20 5.65
CA PHE A 82 6.46 -1.56 6.10
C PHE A 82 5.19 -2.38 6.26
N VAL A 83 5.37 -3.70 6.37
CA VAL A 83 4.35 -4.60 6.87
C VAL A 83 4.80 -5.31 8.14
N SER A 84 3.87 -5.55 9.06
CA SER A 84 4.14 -6.27 10.31
C SER A 84 2.98 -7.21 10.67
N PRO A 85 3.25 -8.43 11.15
CA PRO A 85 2.21 -9.32 11.68
C PRO A 85 1.81 -8.93 13.12
N ASP A 86 2.73 -8.32 13.87
CA ASP A 86 2.64 -8.17 15.33
C ASP A 86 2.21 -6.76 15.76
N LYS A 87 2.14 -5.82 14.82
CA LYS A 87 1.67 -4.45 15.06
C LYS A 87 0.21 -4.29 14.66
N GLU A 88 -0.45 -3.31 15.27
CA GLU A 88 -1.73 -2.81 14.81
C GLU A 88 -1.57 -2.15 13.43
N PRO A 89 -2.55 -2.28 12.53
CA PRO A 89 -2.49 -1.65 11.22
C PRO A 89 -2.65 -0.13 11.35
N ASP A 90 -1.91 0.62 10.55
CA ASP A 90 -2.14 2.04 10.39
C ASP A 90 -3.32 2.31 9.44
N ASN A 91 -3.90 3.50 9.58
CA ASN A 91 -4.97 4.00 8.72
C ASN A 91 -4.38 4.74 7.53
N PHE A 92 -4.79 4.37 6.32
CA PHE A 92 -4.38 5.01 5.08
C PHE A 92 -5.57 5.61 4.35
N ARG A 93 -5.39 6.81 3.79
CA ARG A 93 -6.37 7.48 2.95
C ARG A 93 -6.07 7.17 1.48
N PHE A 94 -7.08 6.79 0.71
CA PHE A 94 -6.95 6.58 -0.73
C PHE A 94 -7.84 7.62 -1.44
N GLU A 95 -7.23 8.45 -2.28
CA GLU A 95 -7.94 9.55 -2.95
C GLU A 95 -7.73 9.48 -4.46
N SER A 96 -8.76 9.81 -5.24
CA SER A 96 -8.68 9.83 -6.69
C SER A 96 -7.64 10.86 -7.17
N ALA A 97 -6.66 10.40 -7.95
CA ALA A 97 -5.66 11.22 -8.64
C ALA A 97 -5.98 11.44 -10.13
N GLY A 98 -7.19 11.04 -10.57
CA GLY A 98 -7.65 11.10 -11.96
C GLY A 98 -7.17 9.92 -12.81
N ASN A 99 -7.86 9.67 -13.94
CA ASN A 99 -7.52 8.61 -14.89
C ASN A 99 -7.42 7.20 -14.27
N GLY A 100 -8.28 6.89 -13.30
CA GLY A 100 -8.27 5.59 -12.60
C GLY A 100 -7.11 5.41 -11.60
N LEU A 101 -6.32 6.45 -11.36
CA LEU A 101 -5.22 6.43 -10.39
C LEU A 101 -5.66 6.97 -9.03
N VAL A 102 -4.92 6.60 -8.00
CA VAL A 102 -5.08 7.07 -6.63
C VAL A 102 -3.77 7.60 -6.06
N THR A 103 -3.88 8.52 -5.09
CA THR A 103 -2.83 8.77 -4.10
C THR A 103 -3.14 7.96 -2.84
N ILE A 104 -2.09 7.56 -2.12
CA ILE A 104 -2.21 6.83 -0.87
C ILE A 104 -1.51 7.66 0.21
N GLY A 105 -2.22 8.09 1.24
CA GLY A 105 -1.70 9.05 2.22
C GLY A 105 -1.89 8.63 3.67
N ILE A 106 -1.13 9.28 4.55
CA ILE A 106 -1.32 9.19 6.01
C ILE A 106 -2.26 10.34 6.43
N PRO A 107 -3.46 10.03 6.95
CA PRO A 107 -4.48 11.06 7.26
C PRO A 107 -3.98 12.19 8.16
N SER A 108 -3.08 11.90 9.11
CA SER A 108 -2.62 12.85 10.13
C SER A 108 -1.39 13.69 9.74
N LYS A 109 -0.72 13.39 8.61
CA LYS A 109 0.60 13.98 8.29
C LYS A 109 0.68 14.72 6.95
N ASP A 110 -0.39 14.70 6.14
CA ASP A 110 -0.38 15.22 4.76
C ASP A 110 0.79 14.69 3.91
N LEU A 111 1.15 13.42 4.11
CA LEU A 111 2.20 12.73 3.38
C LEU A 111 1.58 11.68 2.46
N LEU A 112 2.11 11.58 1.24
CA LEU A 112 1.71 10.63 0.21
C LEU A 112 2.80 9.59 -0.03
N LEU A 113 2.37 8.35 -0.20
CA LEU A 113 3.22 7.25 -0.63
C LEU A 113 3.89 7.63 -1.95
N THR A 114 5.19 7.44 -2.01
CA THR A 114 6.06 7.86 -3.10
C THR A 114 7.04 6.73 -3.40
N LEU A 115 7.10 6.33 -4.67
CA LEU A 115 8.14 5.43 -5.17
C LEU A 115 9.49 6.17 -5.22
N GLY A 116 10.53 5.58 -4.63
CA GLY A 116 11.91 6.09 -4.71
C GLY A 116 12.65 5.65 -5.98
N ASP A 117 13.65 6.42 -6.38
CA ASP A 117 14.38 6.25 -7.65
C ASP A 117 15.55 5.25 -7.57
N GLU A 118 16.28 5.18 -6.44
CA GLU A 118 17.55 4.46 -6.34
C GLU A 118 17.44 3.07 -5.67
N VAL A 119 16.45 2.92 -4.80
CA VAL A 119 16.04 1.65 -4.20
C VAL A 119 14.52 1.67 -4.31
N PRO A 120 13.84 0.65 -4.89
CA PRO A 120 12.39 0.63 -5.06
C PRO A 120 11.67 0.41 -3.71
N GLN A 121 11.98 1.27 -2.75
CA GLN A 121 11.40 1.38 -1.43
C GLN A 121 10.35 2.48 -1.49
N LEU A 122 9.22 2.20 -0.86
CA LEU A 122 8.11 3.13 -0.78
C LEU A 122 8.23 3.96 0.48
N THR A 123 8.16 5.27 0.32
CA THR A 123 8.27 6.26 1.41
C THR A 123 7.15 7.28 1.33
N PHE A 124 6.73 7.81 2.46
CA PHE A 124 5.74 8.87 2.55
C PHE A 124 6.45 10.23 2.52
N LYS A 125 6.16 11.04 1.49
CA LYS A 125 6.73 12.36 1.27
C LYS A 125 5.61 13.41 1.13
N PRO A 126 5.90 14.70 1.35
CA PRO A 126 4.91 15.76 1.09
C PRO A 126 4.36 15.67 -0.33
N ALA A 127 3.08 16.01 -0.50
CA ALA A 127 2.46 16.05 -1.82
C ALA A 127 3.19 17.05 -2.72
N ASN A 128 3.63 16.59 -3.90
CA ASN A 128 4.32 17.45 -4.89
C ASN A 128 3.76 17.28 -6.31
N GLY A 129 2.67 16.52 -6.47
CA GLY A 129 2.00 16.29 -7.75
C GLY A 129 2.72 15.30 -8.67
N SER A 130 3.86 14.75 -8.25
CA SER A 130 4.66 13.79 -9.01
C SER A 130 3.86 12.55 -9.40
N SER A 131 4.21 11.96 -10.54
CA SER A 131 3.70 10.66 -10.97
C SER A 131 4.13 9.52 -10.03
N ALA A 132 5.26 9.67 -9.34
CA ALA A 132 5.75 8.71 -8.34
C ALA A 132 4.83 8.58 -7.12
N GLN A 133 3.89 9.52 -6.95
CA GLN A 133 2.88 9.52 -5.89
C GLN A 133 1.53 8.92 -6.33
N ARG A 134 1.46 8.36 -7.55
CA ARG A 134 0.22 7.87 -8.14
C ARG A 134 0.29 6.37 -8.35
N PHE A 135 -0.80 5.70 -7.98
CA PHE A 135 -0.91 4.25 -8.02
C PHE A 135 -2.19 3.84 -8.73
N GLU A 136 -2.14 2.73 -9.44
CA GLU A 136 -3.31 2.05 -9.97
C GLU A 136 -3.80 1.02 -8.94
N LEU A 137 -5.12 0.94 -8.75
CA LEU A 137 -5.78 -0.10 -7.97
C LEU A 137 -6.55 -1.03 -8.90
N ILE A 138 -6.07 -2.26 -9.03
CA ILE A 138 -6.73 -3.28 -9.86
C ILE A 138 -7.51 -4.19 -8.92
N GLN A 139 -8.83 -4.07 -8.92
CA GLN A 139 -9.68 -4.90 -8.08
C GLN A 139 -9.65 -6.36 -8.56
N ILE A 140 -9.38 -7.26 -7.63
CA ILE A 140 -9.51 -8.70 -7.84
C ILE A 140 -10.93 -9.07 -7.43
N LEU A 141 -11.82 -9.17 -8.40
CA LEU A 141 -13.14 -9.78 -8.19
C LEU A 141 -12.89 -11.24 -7.81
N ARG A 142 -13.41 -11.67 -6.67
CA ARG A 142 -13.45 -13.10 -6.34
C ARG A 142 -14.54 -13.75 -7.19
N ASP A 143 -14.23 -14.90 -7.76
CA ASP A 143 -15.21 -15.96 -8.01
C ASP A 143 -15.70 -16.53 -6.67
#